data_AF-A0A8W7PE35-F1
#
_entry.id   AF-A0A8W7PE35-F1
#
_cell.length_a   1.000
_cell.length_b   1.000
_cell.length_c   1.000
_cell.angle_alpha   90.00
_cell.angle_beta   90.00
_cell.angle_gamma   90.00
#
_symmetry.space_group_name_H-M   'P 1'
#
loop_
_entity.id
_entity.type
_entity.pdbx_description
1 polymer ?
#
loop_
_entity_poly.entity_id
_entity_poly.type
_entity_poly.pdbx_seq_one_letter_code
_entity_poly.pdbx_strand_id
1 'polypeptide(L)'
;MYIGIIAEILLRKQFFKAAIASSVEGADKESISALLVAVPELSKYAPEQWHRTAKLLSTEGLELEKTLSIIGGHPAILVRPVEKIAESLHCWRSCQFGDANMKVLVSAHPYLLDYTNHGQLAQRVAFLHSHFETRKNVYRLFLAAPNLLVDEQHVTEAKIAYLLQAMRHEVLEVVKSSAFAHDLDHLRCRHTFLERLGLFKPRSLKAEKSTPTGNPPLHQITDTSDKRFAVKVAYVTLEEYEVFQELYRREMEQDEQDETDDELEREEVESEPKRSAYHKKGR
;
A
#
# COMPACT_ATOMS: atom_id res chain seq x y z
N MET A 1 34.87 16.21 -37.75
CA MET A 1 34.99 16.57 -36.31
C MET A 1 33.84 15.99 -35.47
N TYR A 2 32.57 16.18 -35.87
CA TYR A 2 31.40 15.65 -35.13
C TYR A 2 31.36 14.11 -34.97
N ILE A 3 31.77 13.33 -35.98
CA ILE A 3 31.76 11.85 -35.91
C ILE A 3 32.73 11.32 -34.83
N GLY A 4 33.87 11.97 -34.63
CA GLY A 4 34.87 11.56 -33.63
C GLY A 4 34.39 11.77 -32.19
N ILE A 5 33.70 12.89 -31.93
CA ILE A 5 33.14 13.21 -30.61
C ILE A 5 32.04 12.21 -30.24
N ILE A 6 31.16 11.87 -31.20
CA ILE A 6 30.10 10.88 -30.99
C ILE A 6 30.70 9.49 -30.70
N ALA A 7 31.72 9.07 -31.46
CA ALA A 7 32.40 7.80 -31.23
C ALA A 7 33.05 7.73 -29.83
N GLU A 8 33.70 8.81 -29.39
CA GLU A 8 34.33 8.87 -28.05
C GLU A 8 33.30 8.81 -26.93
N ILE A 9 32.16 9.50 -27.08
CA ILE A 9 31.05 9.44 -26.10
C ILE A 9 30.47 8.02 -26.02
N LEU A 10 30.29 7.36 -27.16
CA LEU A 10 29.77 5.99 -27.21
C LEU A 10 30.75 4.99 -26.56
N LEU A 11 32.05 5.12 -26.83
CA LEU A 11 33.11 4.35 -26.18
C LEU A 11 33.11 4.55 -24.67
N ARG A 12 33.07 5.79 -24.18
CA ARG A 12 33.00 6.09 -22.74
C ARG A 12 31.78 5.46 -22.08
N LYS A 13 30.61 5.53 -22.72
CA LYS A 13 29.39 4.86 -22.24
C LYS A 13 29.55 3.34 -22.20
N GLN A 14 30.21 2.74 -23.18
CA GLN A 14 30.44 1.30 -23.23
C GLN A 14 31.43 0.84 -22.14
N PHE A 15 32.52 1.59 -21.92
CA PHE A 15 33.45 1.33 -20.83
C PHE A 15 32.80 1.48 -19.47
N PHE A 16 31.96 2.51 -19.29
CA PHE A 16 31.21 2.70 -18.05
C PHE A 16 30.27 1.52 -17.75
N LYS A 17 29.49 1.06 -18.74
CA LYS A 17 28.65 -0.14 -18.61
C LYS A 17 29.45 -1.38 -18.22
N ALA A 18 30.60 -1.59 -18.86
CA ALA A 18 31.48 -2.72 -18.54
C ALA A 18 32.07 -2.64 -17.13
N ALA A 19 32.41 -1.42 -16.66
CA ALA A 19 32.88 -1.20 -15.30
C ALA A 19 31.80 -1.55 -14.26
N ILE A 20 30.55 -1.11 -14.46
CA ILE A 20 29.43 -1.50 -13.59
C ILE A 20 29.24 -3.02 -13.58
N ALA A 21 29.20 -3.67 -14.76
CA ALA A 21 29.05 -5.12 -14.84
C ALA A 21 30.17 -5.87 -14.11
N SER A 22 31.42 -5.41 -14.22
CA SER A 22 32.54 -6.01 -13.47
C SER A 22 32.48 -5.78 -11.95
N SER A 23 31.74 -4.76 -11.51
CA SER A 23 31.62 -4.39 -10.10
C SER A 23 30.57 -5.21 -9.35
N VAL A 24 29.60 -5.79 -10.06
CA VAL A 24 28.51 -6.59 -9.51
C VAL A 24 28.78 -8.07 -9.79
N GLU A 25 29.12 -8.81 -8.75
CA GLU A 25 29.43 -10.24 -8.86
C GLU A 25 28.24 -11.03 -9.45
N GLY A 26 28.52 -11.83 -10.48
CA GLY A 26 27.52 -12.65 -11.18
C GLY A 26 26.70 -11.90 -12.24
N ALA A 27 26.80 -10.57 -12.35
CA ALA A 27 26.08 -9.80 -13.37
C ALA A 27 26.77 -9.85 -14.73
N ASP A 28 26.00 -10.16 -15.77
CA ASP A 28 26.44 -10.03 -17.16
C ASP A 28 26.21 -8.60 -17.69
N LYS A 29 26.90 -8.27 -18.80
CA LYS A 29 26.88 -6.93 -19.39
C LYS A 29 25.51 -6.60 -19.99
N GLU A 30 24.82 -7.61 -20.50
CA GLU A 30 23.53 -7.50 -21.14
C GLU A 30 22.46 -7.12 -20.11
N SER A 31 22.42 -7.79 -18.96
CA SER A 31 21.53 -7.52 -17.82
C SER A 31 21.74 -6.10 -17.28
N ILE A 32 22.99 -5.69 -17.05
CA ILE A 32 23.30 -4.32 -16.61
C ILE A 32 22.94 -3.29 -17.68
N SER A 33 23.20 -3.58 -18.96
CA SER A 33 22.83 -2.68 -20.05
C SER A 33 21.32 -2.54 -20.18
N ALA A 34 20.56 -3.63 -20.05
CA ALA A 34 19.10 -3.61 -20.05
C ALA A 34 18.56 -2.78 -18.88
N LEU A 35 19.12 -2.97 -17.68
CA LEU A 35 18.76 -2.21 -16.49
C LEU A 35 19.05 -0.70 -16.65
N LEU A 36 20.23 -0.33 -17.18
CA LEU A 36 20.60 1.06 -17.44
C LEU A 36 19.75 1.71 -18.55
N VAL A 37 19.20 0.92 -19.48
CA VAL A 37 18.24 1.42 -20.47
C VAL A 37 16.87 1.65 -19.83
N ALA A 38 16.41 0.72 -19.00
CA ALA A 38 15.15 0.83 -18.28
C ALA A 38 15.16 1.96 -17.23
N VAL A 39 16.30 2.17 -16.56
CA VAL A 39 16.48 3.15 -15.48
C VAL A 39 17.74 3.99 -15.75
N PRO A 40 17.67 5.00 -16.65
CA PRO A 40 18.84 5.77 -17.09
C PRO A 40 19.57 6.51 -15.97
N GLU A 41 18.86 6.89 -14.91
CA GLU A 41 19.43 7.60 -13.77
C GLU A 41 20.51 6.81 -13.03
N LEU A 42 20.49 5.48 -13.15
CA LEU A 42 21.50 4.62 -12.55
C LEU A 42 22.92 4.89 -13.08
N SER A 43 23.02 5.52 -14.26
CA SER A 43 24.30 5.91 -14.85
C SER A 43 25.04 7.01 -14.08
N LYS A 44 24.36 7.68 -13.14
CA LYS A 44 24.98 8.74 -12.31
C LYS A 44 25.81 8.18 -11.15
N TYR A 45 25.63 6.91 -10.81
CA TYR A 45 26.31 6.28 -9.67
C TYR A 45 27.60 5.58 -10.09
N ALA A 46 28.64 5.73 -9.27
CA ALA A 46 29.97 5.19 -9.54
C ALA A 46 29.99 3.64 -9.37
N PRO A 47 30.86 2.91 -10.10
CA PRO A 47 31.01 1.46 -9.94
C PRO A 47 31.24 1.01 -8.50
N GLU A 48 31.91 1.82 -7.67
CA GLU A 48 32.16 1.54 -6.26
C GLU A 48 30.86 1.53 -5.44
N GLN A 49 29.90 2.40 -5.76
CA GLN A 49 28.59 2.46 -5.09
C GLN A 49 27.75 1.23 -5.44
N TRP A 50 27.80 0.79 -6.70
CA TRP A 50 27.21 -0.46 -7.16
C TRP A 50 27.82 -1.66 -6.47
N HIS A 51 29.16 -1.78 -6.50
CA HIS A 51 29.89 -2.87 -5.86
C HIS A 51 29.54 -3.00 -4.38
N ARG A 52 29.64 -1.88 -3.64
CA ARG A 52 29.38 -1.84 -2.20
C ARG A 52 27.98 -2.33 -1.87
N THR A 53 26.97 -1.84 -2.59
CA THR A 53 25.56 -2.17 -2.33
C THR A 53 25.24 -3.59 -2.74
N ALA A 54 25.68 -4.03 -3.92
CA ALA A 54 25.47 -5.39 -4.40
C ALA A 54 26.18 -6.42 -3.50
N LYS A 55 27.40 -6.13 -3.05
CA LYS A 55 28.14 -6.97 -2.11
C LYS A 55 27.42 -7.12 -0.78
N LEU A 56 26.87 -6.04 -0.24
CA LEU A 56 26.05 -6.10 0.98
C LEU A 56 24.83 -7.00 0.75
N LEU A 57 24.03 -6.73 -0.29
CA LEU A 57 22.80 -7.48 -0.56
C LEU A 57 23.07 -8.97 -0.80
N SER A 58 24.16 -9.31 -1.49
CA SER A 58 24.62 -10.69 -1.67
C SER A 58 25.03 -11.34 -0.33
N THR A 59 25.77 -10.61 0.53
CA THR A 59 26.14 -11.09 1.87
C THR A 59 24.92 -11.34 2.76
N GLU A 60 23.90 -10.50 2.59
CA GLU A 60 22.59 -10.62 3.24
C GLU A 60 21.70 -11.73 2.61
N GLY A 61 22.24 -12.45 1.62
CA GLY A 61 21.64 -13.61 0.99
C GLY A 61 20.66 -13.31 -0.14
N LEU A 62 20.62 -12.09 -0.68
CA LEU A 62 19.80 -11.78 -1.85
C LEU A 62 20.43 -12.31 -3.12
N GLU A 63 19.61 -12.96 -3.94
CA GLU A 63 20.00 -13.40 -5.26
C GLU A 63 20.24 -12.19 -6.18
N LEU A 64 21.04 -12.38 -7.22
CA LEU A 64 21.38 -11.33 -8.17
C LEU A 64 20.14 -10.67 -8.79
N GLU A 65 19.15 -11.47 -9.19
CA GLU A 65 17.90 -10.97 -9.77
C GLU A 65 17.19 -9.98 -8.83
N LYS A 66 17.10 -10.33 -7.55
CA LYS A 66 16.52 -9.47 -6.51
C LYS A 66 17.35 -8.23 -6.26
N THR A 67 18.67 -8.37 -6.25
CA THR A 67 19.60 -7.25 -6.12
C THR A 67 19.42 -6.23 -7.25
N LEU A 68 19.32 -6.69 -8.50
CA LEU A 68 19.07 -5.83 -9.65
C LEU A 68 17.66 -5.21 -9.60
N SER A 69 16.65 -5.97 -9.16
CA SER A 69 15.29 -5.44 -8.93
C SER A 69 15.28 -4.31 -7.89
N ILE A 70 16.00 -4.47 -6.79
CA ILE A 70 16.12 -3.46 -5.72
C ILE A 70 16.80 -2.20 -6.23
N ILE A 71 17.96 -2.35 -6.88
CA ILE A 71 18.72 -1.21 -7.41
C ILE A 71 17.92 -0.50 -8.50
N GLY A 72 17.24 -1.24 -9.37
CA GLY A 72 16.38 -0.68 -10.43
C GLY A 72 15.16 0.05 -9.89
N GLY A 73 14.48 -0.54 -8.89
CA GLY A 73 13.26 0.02 -8.32
C GLY A 73 13.49 1.14 -7.29
N HIS A 74 14.70 1.24 -6.72
CA HIS A 74 15.06 2.32 -5.81
C HIS A 74 16.53 2.73 -5.95
N PRO A 75 16.91 3.45 -7.03
CA PRO A 75 18.31 3.79 -7.33
C PRO A 75 19.03 4.58 -6.22
N ALA A 76 18.29 5.32 -5.39
CA ALA A 76 18.84 6.05 -4.24
C ALA A 76 19.49 5.12 -3.19
N ILE A 77 19.20 3.82 -3.21
CA ILE A 77 19.85 2.84 -2.33
C ILE A 77 21.39 2.82 -2.52
N LEU A 78 21.89 3.14 -3.72
CA LEU A 78 23.31 3.12 -4.04
C LEU A 78 24.12 4.17 -3.26
N VAL A 79 23.50 5.26 -2.83
CA VAL A 79 24.13 6.29 -1.99
C VAL A 79 23.89 6.09 -0.50
N ARG A 80 22.95 5.22 -0.13
CA ARG A 80 22.62 4.95 1.28
C ARG A 80 23.78 4.25 1.99
N PRO A 81 24.07 4.57 3.27
CA PRO A 81 25.06 3.85 4.06
C PRO A 81 24.69 2.36 4.19
N VAL A 82 25.69 1.48 4.05
CA VAL A 82 25.46 0.02 4.09
C VAL A 82 24.92 -0.45 5.43
N GLU A 83 25.31 0.22 6.51
CA GLU A 83 24.84 -0.03 7.86
C GLU A 83 23.33 0.22 7.96
N LYS A 84 22.83 1.28 7.30
CA LYS A 84 21.39 1.61 7.29
C LYS A 84 20.57 0.64 6.45
N ILE A 85 21.14 0.11 5.37
CA ILE A 85 20.49 -0.95 4.57
C ILE A 85 20.44 -2.24 5.40
N ALA A 86 21.54 -2.62 6.04
CA ALA A 86 21.62 -3.81 6.90
C ALA A 86 20.67 -3.72 8.11
N GLU A 87 20.62 -2.57 8.78
CA GLU A 87 19.66 -2.29 9.86
C GLU A 87 18.21 -2.50 9.39
N SER A 88 17.86 -1.99 8.19
CA SER A 88 16.52 -2.15 7.64
C SER A 88 16.20 -3.61 7.32
N LEU A 89 17.12 -4.32 6.65
CA LEU A 89 16.98 -5.75 6.37
C LEU A 89 16.79 -6.55 7.67
N HIS A 90 17.53 -6.22 8.73
CA HIS A 90 17.35 -6.84 10.04
C HIS A 90 15.96 -6.55 10.63
N CYS A 91 15.46 -5.31 10.54
CA CYS A 91 14.11 -4.96 10.97
C CYS A 91 13.04 -5.83 10.28
N TRP A 92 13.14 -5.98 8.96
CA TRP A 92 12.21 -6.78 8.17
C TRP A 92 12.33 -8.28 8.46
N ARG A 93 13.53 -8.82 8.69
CA ARG A 93 13.71 -10.22 9.12
C ARG A 93 13.07 -10.50 10.47
N SER A 94 13.18 -9.57 11.41
CA SER A 94 12.58 -9.68 12.75
C SER A 94 11.05 -9.70 12.73
N CYS A 95 10.41 -9.38 11.60
CA CYS A 95 8.97 -9.55 11.41
C CYS A 95 8.54 -11.02 11.26
N GLN A 96 9.49 -11.93 11.03
CA GLN A 96 9.29 -13.38 10.94
C GLN A 96 8.29 -13.80 9.85
N PHE A 97 8.33 -13.13 8.69
CA PHE A 97 7.56 -13.54 7.50
C PHE A 97 8.12 -14.80 6.82
N GLY A 98 9.33 -15.22 7.21
CA GLY A 98 10.17 -16.18 6.49
C GLY A 98 11.13 -15.46 5.54
N ASP A 99 12.37 -15.95 5.45
CA ASP A 99 13.44 -15.29 4.71
C ASP A 99 13.06 -15.08 3.23
N ALA A 100 12.60 -16.13 2.54
CA ALA A 100 12.16 -16.01 1.14
C ALA A 100 11.06 -14.96 0.92
N ASN A 101 10.08 -14.87 1.83
CA ASN A 101 9.00 -13.88 1.74
C ASN A 101 9.52 -12.46 2.00
N MET A 102 10.41 -12.28 2.98
CA MET A 102 11.07 -10.99 3.23
C MET A 102 11.81 -10.53 1.99
N LYS A 103 12.60 -11.41 1.37
CA LYS A 103 13.34 -11.11 0.13
C LYS A 103 12.41 -10.71 -1.02
N VAL A 104 11.28 -11.41 -1.18
CA VAL A 104 10.25 -11.02 -2.17
C VAL A 104 9.69 -9.63 -1.86
N LEU A 105 9.34 -9.35 -0.59
CA LEU A 105 8.78 -8.07 -0.18
C LEU A 105 9.70 -6.90 -0.49
N VAL A 106 10.96 -6.95 -0.03
CA VAL A 106 11.91 -5.84 -0.21
C VAL A 106 12.37 -5.70 -1.67
N SER A 107 12.24 -6.75 -2.49
CA SER A 107 12.53 -6.65 -3.93
C SER A 107 11.38 -6.07 -4.73
N ALA A 108 10.14 -6.31 -4.29
CA ALA A 108 8.94 -5.74 -4.88
C ALA A 108 8.74 -4.27 -4.48
N HIS A 109 9.11 -3.91 -3.24
CA HIS A 109 9.01 -2.54 -2.70
C HIS A 109 10.34 -2.08 -2.11
N PRO A 110 11.34 -1.72 -2.94
CA PRO A 110 12.71 -1.49 -2.46
C PRO A 110 12.89 -0.27 -1.55
N TYR A 111 11.98 0.71 -1.62
CA TYR A 111 11.97 1.85 -0.70
C TYR A 111 11.68 1.45 0.76
N LEU A 112 11.14 0.25 1.02
CA LEU A 112 11.02 -0.28 2.38
C LEU A 112 12.38 -0.43 3.08
N LEU A 113 13.47 -0.50 2.31
CA LEU A 113 14.84 -0.51 2.83
C LEU A 113 15.29 0.85 3.37
N ASP A 114 14.48 1.89 3.19
CA ASP A 114 14.71 3.18 3.84
C ASP A 114 14.30 3.20 5.32
N TYR A 115 13.51 2.22 5.73
CA TYR A 115 12.89 2.18 7.03
C TYR A 115 13.72 1.39 8.05
N THR A 116 14.13 2.04 9.15
CA THR A 116 14.99 1.43 10.19
C THR A 116 14.38 1.45 11.60
N ASN A 117 13.15 1.94 11.76
CA ASN A 117 12.50 2.01 13.07
C ASN A 117 11.89 0.66 13.47
N HIS A 118 12.72 -0.22 14.06
CA HIS A 118 12.31 -1.55 14.48
C HIS A 118 11.04 -1.57 15.36
N GLY A 119 10.94 -0.65 16.32
CA GLY A 119 9.82 -0.61 17.27
C GLY A 119 8.49 -0.31 16.61
N GLN A 120 8.46 0.71 15.75
CA GLN A 120 7.23 1.09 15.04
C GLN A 120 6.82 0.02 14.00
N LEU A 121 7.78 -0.61 13.31
CA LEU A 121 7.45 -1.74 12.43
C LEU A 121 6.91 -2.93 13.22
N ALA A 122 7.50 -3.27 14.37
CA ALA A 122 7.01 -4.35 15.22
C ALA A 122 5.58 -4.09 15.72
N GLN A 123 5.28 -2.85 16.14
CA GLN A 123 3.93 -2.43 16.52
C GLN A 123 2.96 -2.54 15.35
N ARG A 124 3.34 -2.06 14.15
CA ARG A 124 2.50 -2.16 12.95
C ARG A 124 2.19 -3.62 12.59
N VAL A 125 3.20 -4.48 12.63
CA VAL A 125 3.04 -5.91 12.35
C VAL A 125 2.16 -6.57 13.40
N ALA A 126 2.30 -6.22 14.69
CA ALA A 126 1.46 -6.75 15.75
C ALA A 126 -0.02 -6.33 15.57
N PHE A 127 -0.27 -5.07 15.22
CA PHE A 127 -1.60 -4.55 14.89
C PHE A 127 -2.22 -5.30 13.71
N LEU A 128 -1.52 -5.41 12.58
CA LEU A 128 -2.06 -6.16 11.44
C LEU A 128 -2.27 -7.65 11.79
N HIS A 129 -1.37 -8.23 12.58
CA HIS A 129 -1.49 -9.62 13.02
C HIS A 129 -2.72 -9.87 13.91
N SER A 130 -3.13 -8.91 14.75
CA SER A 130 -4.33 -9.07 15.59
C SER A 130 -5.63 -9.15 14.78
N HIS A 131 -5.64 -8.62 13.55
CA HIS A 131 -6.80 -8.68 12.65
C HIS A 131 -6.71 -9.79 11.59
N PHE A 132 -5.50 -10.17 11.18
CA PHE A 132 -5.28 -11.09 10.04
C PHE A 132 -4.61 -12.40 10.42
N GLU A 133 -4.47 -12.66 11.73
CA GLU A 133 -4.19 -13.93 12.40
C GLU A 133 -2.79 -14.54 12.18
N THR A 134 -2.20 -14.41 10.98
CA THR A 134 -0.94 -15.07 10.62
C THR A 134 0.08 -14.10 10.05
N ARG A 135 1.37 -14.33 10.34
CA ARG A 135 2.50 -13.59 9.74
C ARG A 135 2.51 -13.64 8.21
N LYS A 136 2.07 -14.76 7.63
CA LYS A 136 1.95 -14.92 6.18
C LYS A 136 0.88 -13.99 5.58
N ASN A 137 -0.22 -13.76 6.30
CA ASN A 137 -1.24 -12.82 5.86
C ASN A 137 -0.74 -11.38 5.97
N VAL A 138 -0.07 -11.02 7.07
CA VAL A 138 0.54 -9.69 7.22
C VAL A 138 1.58 -9.40 6.14
N TYR A 139 2.43 -10.37 5.81
CA TYR A 139 3.34 -10.28 4.66
C TYR A 139 2.60 -9.97 3.35
N ARG A 140 1.53 -10.69 3.05
CA ARG A 140 0.73 -10.46 1.82
C ARG A 140 0.09 -9.08 1.79
N LEU A 141 -0.36 -8.59 2.94
CA LEU A 141 -0.89 -7.23 3.06
C LEU A 141 0.19 -6.20 2.71
N PHE A 142 1.40 -6.31 3.27
CA PHE A 142 2.50 -5.40 2.90
C PHE A 142 2.92 -5.54 1.43
N LEU A 143 2.85 -6.75 0.87
CA LEU A 143 3.18 -6.99 -0.54
C LEU A 143 2.16 -6.32 -1.48
N ALA A 144 0.87 -6.35 -1.12
CA ALA A 144 -0.20 -5.74 -1.91
C ALA A 144 -0.35 -4.23 -1.66
N ALA A 145 -0.14 -3.79 -0.41
CA ALA A 145 -0.39 -2.44 0.07
C ALA A 145 0.74 -1.99 1.01
N PRO A 146 1.93 -1.65 0.46
CA PRO A 146 3.08 -1.22 1.24
C PRO A 146 2.86 0.12 1.98
N ASN A 147 1.86 0.91 1.57
CA ASN A 147 1.38 2.10 2.28
C ASN A 147 0.97 1.79 3.73
N LEU A 148 0.55 0.55 4.04
CA LEU A 148 0.22 0.11 5.40
C LEU A 148 1.36 0.28 6.42
N LEU A 149 2.60 0.49 5.96
CA LEU A 149 3.70 0.84 6.86
C LEU A 149 3.49 2.21 7.51
N VAL A 150 3.01 3.18 6.72
CA VAL A 150 2.96 4.60 7.07
C VAL A 150 1.54 5.13 7.27
N ASP A 151 0.52 4.50 6.68
CA ASP A 151 -0.89 4.85 6.87
C ASP A 151 -1.22 5.02 8.36
N GLU A 152 -1.97 6.06 8.71
CA GLU A 152 -2.40 6.25 10.09
C GLU A 152 -3.20 5.03 10.58
N GLN A 153 -3.00 4.67 11.85
CA GLN A 153 -3.61 3.45 12.39
C GLN A 153 -5.13 3.52 12.33
N HIS A 154 -5.73 4.67 12.66
CA HIS A 154 -7.18 4.87 12.64
C HIS A 154 -7.77 4.73 11.23
N VAL A 155 -7.07 5.23 10.19
CA VAL A 155 -7.45 5.06 8.78
C VAL A 155 -7.42 3.58 8.38
N THR A 156 -6.38 2.86 8.80
CA THR A 156 -6.26 1.42 8.53
C THR A 156 -7.35 0.62 9.24
N GLU A 157 -7.64 0.97 10.49
CA GLU A 157 -8.67 0.34 11.31
C GLU A 157 -10.08 0.55 10.74
N ALA A 158 -10.38 1.76 10.25
CA ALA A 158 -11.62 2.04 9.55
C ALA A 158 -11.81 1.16 8.30
N LYS A 159 -10.75 0.99 7.48
CA LYS A 159 -10.76 0.05 6.35
C LYS A 159 -10.98 -1.41 6.79
N ILE A 160 -10.32 -1.85 7.86
CA ILE A 160 -10.50 -3.20 8.43
C ILE A 160 -11.95 -3.42 8.89
N ALA A 161 -12.49 -2.48 9.66
CA ALA A 161 -13.86 -2.55 10.16
C ALA A 161 -14.86 -2.60 9.00
N TYR A 162 -14.68 -1.75 7.99
CA TYR A 162 -15.55 -1.74 6.82
C TYR A 162 -15.54 -3.08 6.08
N LEU A 163 -14.36 -3.62 5.77
CA LEU A 163 -14.23 -4.86 4.99
C LEU A 163 -14.72 -6.11 5.77
N LEU A 164 -14.34 -6.24 7.04
CA LEU A 164 -14.62 -7.45 7.83
C LEU A 164 -15.96 -7.41 8.58
N GLN A 165 -16.47 -6.21 8.90
CA GLN A 165 -17.69 -6.06 9.71
C GLN A 165 -18.86 -5.53 8.89
N ALA A 166 -18.67 -4.49 8.06
CA ALA A 166 -19.76 -3.95 7.23
C ALA A 166 -20.02 -4.83 6.00
N MET A 167 -19.00 -5.06 5.16
CA MET A 167 -19.11 -5.94 3.97
C MET A 167 -19.05 -7.44 4.33
N ARG A 168 -18.56 -7.74 5.55
CA ARG A 168 -18.44 -9.10 6.11
C ARG A 168 -17.65 -10.07 5.23
N HIS A 169 -16.59 -9.60 4.56
CA HIS A 169 -15.67 -10.47 3.83
C HIS A 169 -14.81 -11.31 4.77
N GLU A 170 -14.34 -12.45 4.28
CA GLU A 170 -13.42 -13.30 5.05
C GLU A 170 -12.01 -12.72 5.05
N VAL A 171 -11.25 -12.98 6.13
CA VAL A 171 -9.85 -12.56 6.30
C VAL A 171 -9.00 -12.90 5.07
N LEU A 172 -9.11 -14.13 4.56
CA LEU A 172 -8.32 -14.57 3.40
C LEU A 172 -8.72 -13.90 2.09
N GLU A 173 -9.97 -13.46 1.97
CA GLU A 173 -10.46 -12.74 0.81
C GLU A 173 -9.89 -11.31 0.80
N VAL A 174 -9.93 -10.65 1.96
CA VAL A 174 -9.32 -9.32 2.17
C VAL A 174 -7.82 -9.36 1.90
N VAL A 175 -7.09 -10.32 2.49
CA VAL A 175 -5.63 -10.44 2.36
C VAL A 175 -5.18 -10.69 0.91
N LYS A 176 -6.02 -11.29 0.08
CA LYS A 176 -5.70 -11.59 -1.34
C LYS A 176 -6.12 -10.48 -2.30
N SER A 177 -6.86 -9.49 -1.81
CA SER A 177 -7.34 -8.36 -2.59
C SER A 177 -6.40 -7.16 -2.51
N SER A 178 -6.64 -6.17 -3.35
CA SER A 178 -5.98 -4.87 -3.38
C SER A 178 -6.73 -3.83 -2.54
N ALA A 179 -7.65 -4.25 -1.67
CA ALA A 179 -8.52 -3.33 -0.94
C ALA A 179 -7.75 -2.26 -0.14
N PHE A 180 -6.61 -2.61 0.45
CA PHE A 180 -5.80 -1.67 1.24
C PHE A 180 -4.96 -0.69 0.41
N ALA A 181 -4.86 -0.90 -0.91
CA ALA A 181 -4.24 0.04 -1.83
C ALA A 181 -5.18 1.21 -2.20
N HIS A 182 -6.48 1.08 -1.88
CA HIS A 182 -7.49 2.11 -2.09
C HIS A 182 -7.81 2.85 -0.79
N ASP A 183 -8.32 4.06 -0.92
CA ASP A 183 -8.93 4.79 0.20
C ASP A 183 -10.30 4.19 0.58
N LEU A 184 -10.83 4.61 1.73
CA LEU A 184 -12.09 4.08 2.24
C LEU A 184 -13.28 4.48 1.36
N ASP A 185 -13.26 5.67 0.77
CA ASP A 185 -14.37 6.19 -0.02
C ASP A 185 -14.51 5.46 -1.35
N HIS A 186 -13.41 5.05 -1.97
CA HIS A 186 -13.42 4.17 -3.13
C HIS A 186 -14.10 2.83 -2.81
N LEU A 187 -13.76 2.22 -1.67
CA LEU A 187 -14.36 0.97 -1.21
C LEU A 187 -15.85 1.14 -0.95
N ARG A 188 -16.23 2.23 -0.26
CA ARG A 188 -17.63 2.54 0.05
C ARG A 188 -18.44 2.81 -1.21
N CYS A 189 -17.94 3.65 -2.11
CA CYS A 189 -18.60 4.00 -3.36
C CYS A 189 -18.93 2.73 -4.18
N ARG A 190 -17.95 1.84 -4.39
CA ARG A 190 -18.19 0.59 -5.14
C ARG A 190 -19.17 -0.34 -4.41
N HIS A 191 -19.05 -0.48 -3.10
CA HIS A 191 -19.96 -1.30 -2.32
C HIS A 191 -21.40 -0.76 -2.36
N THR A 192 -21.61 0.52 -2.05
CA THR A 192 -22.91 1.19 -2.08
C THR A 192 -23.54 1.15 -3.47
N PHE A 193 -22.74 1.27 -4.53
CA PHE A 193 -23.24 1.13 -5.89
C PHE A 193 -23.84 -0.27 -6.13
N LEU A 194 -23.14 -1.33 -5.73
CA LEU A 194 -23.64 -2.70 -5.86
C LEU A 194 -24.85 -2.96 -4.96
N GLU A 195 -24.92 -2.37 -3.76
CA GLU A 195 -26.09 -2.46 -2.90
C GLU A 195 -27.33 -1.80 -3.53
N ARG A 196 -27.17 -0.59 -4.10
CA ARG A 196 -28.25 0.12 -4.79
C ARG A 196 -28.74 -0.60 -6.04
N LEU A 197 -27.87 -1.34 -6.72
CA LEU A 197 -28.23 -2.23 -7.82
C LEU A 197 -28.80 -3.58 -7.37
N GLY A 198 -28.81 -3.88 -6.06
CA GLY A 198 -29.24 -5.17 -5.51
C GLY A 198 -28.29 -6.33 -5.81
N LEU A 199 -27.08 -6.04 -6.28
CA LEU A 199 -26.02 -7.00 -6.63
C LEU A 199 -25.13 -7.35 -5.44
N PHE A 200 -25.17 -6.54 -4.39
CA PHE A 200 -24.60 -6.88 -3.10
C PHE A 200 -25.69 -6.83 -2.04
N LYS A 201 -25.85 -7.91 -1.27
CA LYS A 201 -26.83 -7.99 -0.19
C LYS A 201 -26.13 -8.04 1.17
N PRO A 202 -26.48 -7.16 2.12
CA PRO A 202 -25.99 -7.25 3.49
C PRO A 202 -26.25 -8.64 4.07
N ARG A 203 -25.19 -9.25 4.62
CA ARG A 203 -25.33 -10.54 5.32
C ARG A 203 -26.09 -10.34 6.62
N SER A 204 -27.19 -11.08 6.79
CA SER A 204 -27.91 -11.17 8.08
C SER A 204 -26.93 -11.44 9.21
N LEU A 205 -27.00 -10.66 10.30
CA LEU A 205 -26.15 -10.82 11.48
C LEU A 205 -26.25 -12.23 12.10
N LYS A 206 -27.35 -12.95 11.85
CA LYS A 206 -27.59 -14.32 12.32
C LYS A 206 -26.98 -15.39 11.41
N ALA A 207 -26.60 -15.05 10.19
CA ALA A 207 -25.98 -16.00 9.26
C ALA A 207 -24.51 -16.23 9.64
N GLU A 208 -24.10 -17.50 9.63
CA GLU A 208 -22.70 -17.89 9.76
C GLU A 208 -21.87 -17.25 8.65
N LYS A 209 -20.66 -16.78 8.97
CA LYS A 209 -19.77 -16.10 8.01
C LYS A 209 -19.44 -16.98 6.79
N SER A 210 -19.40 -18.30 6.98
CA SER A 210 -19.12 -19.32 5.95
C SER A 210 -20.27 -19.53 4.96
N THR A 211 -21.46 -18.98 5.21
CA THR A 211 -22.62 -19.18 4.33
C THR A 211 -22.43 -18.39 3.03
N PRO A 212 -22.51 -19.04 1.84
CA PRO A 212 -22.42 -18.34 0.57
C PRO A 212 -23.52 -17.28 0.39
N THR A 213 -23.15 -16.09 -0.09
CA THR A 213 -24.09 -14.95 -0.20
C THR A 213 -24.55 -14.66 -1.61
N GLY A 214 -23.86 -15.20 -2.63
CA GLY A 214 -24.02 -14.79 -4.02
C GLY A 214 -23.47 -13.40 -4.35
N ASN A 215 -22.94 -12.67 -3.36
CA ASN A 215 -22.30 -11.37 -3.59
C ASN A 215 -20.99 -11.56 -4.40
N PRO A 216 -20.60 -10.56 -5.21
CA PRO A 216 -19.31 -10.58 -5.88
C PRO A 216 -18.17 -10.73 -4.87
N PRO A 217 -17.15 -11.55 -5.19
CA PRO A 217 -15.96 -11.64 -4.35
C PRO A 217 -15.19 -10.31 -4.37
N LEU A 218 -14.53 -9.98 -3.26
CA LEU A 218 -13.89 -8.69 -3.03
C LEU A 218 -12.86 -8.32 -4.10
N HIS A 219 -12.12 -9.29 -4.65
CA HIS A 219 -11.18 -9.02 -5.73
C HIS A 219 -11.88 -8.53 -7.02
N GLN A 220 -13.13 -8.92 -7.29
CA GLN A 220 -13.88 -8.34 -8.41
C GLN A 220 -14.26 -6.88 -8.13
N ILE A 221 -14.49 -6.55 -6.86
CA ILE A 221 -14.84 -5.21 -6.40
C ILE A 221 -13.61 -4.30 -6.34
N THR A 222 -12.42 -4.81 -5.98
CA THR A 222 -11.24 -3.98 -5.66
C THR A 222 -10.07 -4.14 -6.63
N ASP A 223 -9.94 -5.27 -7.33
CA ASP A 223 -8.81 -5.59 -8.23
C ASP A 223 -9.19 -5.35 -9.71
N THR A 224 -10.03 -4.35 -9.94
CA THR A 224 -10.57 -4.02 -11.26
C THR A 224 -10.51 -2.53 -11.51
N SER A 225 -10.23 -2.15 -12.76
CA SER A 225 -10.43 -0.76 -13.20
C SER A 225 -11.93 -0.41 -13.18
N ASP A 226 -12.25 0.88 -13.12
CA ASP A 226 -13.65 1.36 -13.11
C ASP A 226 -14.46 0.81 -14.28
N LYS A 227 -13.88 0.80 -15.49
CA LYS A 227 -14.52 0.21 -16.67
C LYS A 227 -14.84 -1.29 -16.49
N ARG A 228 -13.92 -2.06 -15.92
CA ARG A 228 -14.11 -3.49 -15.72
C ARG A 228 -15.11 -3.74 -14.60
N PHE A 229 -15.02 -2.99 -13.51
CA PHE A 229 -16.00 -3.02 -12.41
C PHE A 229 -17.41 -2.74 -12.93
N ALA A 230 -17.61 -1.60 -13.60
CA ALA A 230 -18.90 -1.18 -14.15
C ALA A 230 -19.51 -2.24 -15.08
N VAL A 231 -18.76 -2.69 -16.09
CA VAL A 231 -19.29 -3.56 -17.14
C VAL A 231 -19.40 -5.02 -16.72
N LYS A 232 -18.44 -5.53 -15.92
CA LYS A 232 -18.34 -6.97 -15.62
C LYS A 232 -18.87 -7.37 -14.25
N VAL A 233 -18.99 -6.42 -13.33
CA VAL A 233 -19.43 -6.69 -11.95
C VAL A 233 -20.78 -6.02 -11.69
N ALA A 234 -20.92 -4.75 -12.05
CA ALA A 234 -22.15 -4.00 -11.85
C ALA A 234 -23.15 -4.09 -13.03
N TYR A 235 -22.71 -4.60 -14.19
CA TYR A 235 -23.52 -4.77 -15.40
C TYR A 235 -24.12 -3.47 -15.95
N VAL A 236 -23.39 -2.36 -15.81
CA VAL A 236 -23.74 -1.03 -16.32
C VAL A 236 -22.66 -0.49 -17.25
N THR A 237 -22.91 0.63 -17.90
CA THR A 237 -21.90 1.38 -18.65
C THR A 237 -20.91 2.07 -17.70
N LEU A 238 -19.72 2.42 -18.20
CA LEU A 238 -18.75 3.21 -17.43
C LEU A 238 -19.32 4.60 -17.09
N GLU A 239 -20.03 5.23 -18.03
CA GLU A 239 -20.62 6.56 -17.84
C GLU A 239 -21.64 6.57 -16.70
N GLU A 240 -22.51 5.56 -16.61
CA GLU A 240 -23.45 5.43 -15.48
C GLU A 240 -22.73 5.32 -14.14
N TYR A 241 -21.60 4.62 -14.09
CA TYR A 241 -20.81 4.51 -12.87
C TYR A 241 -20.07 5.81 -12.53
N GLU A 242 -19.50 6.51 -13.51
CA GLU A 242 -18.83 7.82 -13.31
C GLU A 242 -19.82 8.87 -12.79
N VAL A 243 -21.05 8.89 -13.34
CA VAL A 243 -22.13 9.74 -12.83
C VAL A 243 -22.49 9.37 -11.40
N PHE A 244 -22.56 8.08 -11.08
CA PHE A 244 -22.81 7.63 -9.72
C PHE A 244 -21.70 8.05 -8.75
N GLN A 245 -20.42 7.98 -9.13
CA GLN A 245 -19.31 8.42 -8.28
C GLN A 245 -19.44 9.90 -7.90
N GLU A 246 -19.84 10.75 -8.85
CA GLU A 246 -20.08 12.18 -8.60
C GLU A 246 -21.29 12.42 -7.68
N LEU A 247 -22.39 11.68 -7.88
CA LEU A 247 -23.55 11.75 -6.98
C LEU A 247 -23.20 11.28 -5.57
N TYR A 248 -22.48 10.17 -5.45
CA TYR A 248 -22.06 9.61 -4.18
C TYR A 248 -21.16 10.57 -3.40
N ARG A 249 -20.21 11.25 -4.07
CA ARG A 249 -19.34 12.24 -3.41
C ARG A 249 -20.15 13.39 -2.82
N ARG A 250 -21.15 13.91 -3.56
CA ARG A 250 -22.02 14.98 -3.08
C ARG A 250 -22.91 14.55 -1.91
N GLU A 251 -23.37 13.30 -1.91
CA GLU A 251 -24.14 12.74 -0.78
C GLU A 251 -23.26 12.69 0.48
N MET A 252 -22.00 12.25 0.38
CA MET A 252 -21.08 12.22 1.54
C MET A 252 -20.70 13.61 2.05
N GLU A 253 -20.47 14.56 1.16
CA GLU A 253 -20.20 15.96 1.55
C GLU A 253 -21.40 16.61 2.27
N GLN A 254 -22.63 16.18 1.98
CA GLN A 254 -23.84 16.64 2.66
C GLN A 254 -24.00 15.98 4.03
N ASP A 255 -23.83 14.66 4.11
CA ASP A 255 -23.92 13.93 5.39
C ASP A 255 -22.88 14.44 6.41
N GLU A 256 -21.66 14.77 5.97
CA GLU A 256 -20.62 15.35 6.84
C GLU A 256 -20.96 16.77 7.33
N GLN A 257 -21.63 17.58 6.52
CA GLN A 257 -22.10 18.92 6.91
C GLN A 257 -23.21 18.83 7.94
N ASP A 258 -24.19 17.95 7.71
CA ASP A 258 -25.32 17.73 8.62
C ASP A 258 -24.84 17.20 9.98
N GLU A 259 -23.86 16.28 10.02
CA GLU A 259 -23.26 15.80 11.27
C GLU A 259 -22.53 16.91 12.05
N THR A 260 -21.85 17.82 11.34
CA THR A 260 -21.11 18.92 11.96
C THR A 260 -22.06 19.97 12.53
N ASP A 261 -23.13 20.33 11.81
CA ASP A 261 -24.14 21.27 12.28
C ASP A 261 -24.88 20.73 13.52
N ASP A 262 -25.19 19.42 13.54
CA ASP A 262 -25.79 18.72 14.67
C ASP A 262 -24.91 18.69 15.93
N GLU A 263 -23.58 18.62 15.78
CA GLU A 263 -22.64 18.68 16.91
C GLU A 263 -22.54 20.11 17.48
N LEU A 264 -22.51 21.12 16.61
CA LEU A 264 -22.46 22.53 17.01
C LEU A 264 -23.74 22.96 17.75
N GLU A 265 -24.91 22.53 17.29
CA GLU A 265 -26.18 22.80 18.00
C GLU A 265 -26.20 22.15 19.40
N ARG A 266 -25.60 20.96 19.57
CA ARG A 266 -25.52 20.29 20.88
C ARG A 266 -24.60 21.01 21.86
N GLU A 267 -23.48 21.56 21.38
CA GLU A 267 -22.57 22.34 22.21
C GLU A 267 -23.17 23.69 22.63
N GLU A 268 -23.94 24.35 21.76
CA GLU A 268 -24.62 25.61 22.10
C GLU A 268 -25.67 25.41 23.20
N VAL A 269 -26.46 24.35 23.15
CA VAL A 269 -27.51 24.05 24.14
C VAL A 269 -26.94 23.68 25.52
N GLU A 270 -25.74 23.08 25.58
CA GLU A 270 -25.08 22.74 26.86
C GLU A 270 -24.43 23.96 27.54
N SER A 271 -24.17 25.02 26.78
CA SER A 271 -23.57 26.27 27.27
C SER A 271 -24.57 27.27 27.88
N GLU A 272 -25.89 27.07 27.74
CA GLU A 272 -26.88 27.97 28.33
C GLU A 272 -26.97 27.83 29.87
N PRO A 273 -26.75 28.92 30.64
CA PRO A 273 -26.75 28.85 32.09
C PRO A 273 -28.16 28.62 32.63
N LYS A 274 -28.36 27.47 33.29
CA LYS A 274 -29.59 27.14 34.03
C LYS A 274 -29.94 28.27 35.01
N ARG A 275 -30.96 29.07 34.67
CA ARG A 275 -31.50 30.11 35.54
C ARG A 275 -32.08 29.46 36.80
N SER A 276 -31.34 29.55 37.91
CA SER A 276 -31.74 29.06 39.22
C SER A 276 -32.95 29.86 39.73
N ALA A 277 -34.10 29.18 39.84
CA ALA A 277 -35.30 29.71 40.47
C ALA A 277 -35.16 29.65 42.01
N TYR A 278 -34.82 30.79 42.62
CA TYR A 278 -34.86 30.94 44.08
C TYR A 278 -36.30 30.83 44.60
N HIS A 279 -36.62 29.72 45.27
CA HIS A 279 -37.84 29.57 46.05
C HIS A 279 -37.61 30.07 47.48
N LYS A 280 -38.14 31.25 47.79
CA LYS A 280 -38.13 31.88 49.11
C LYS A 280 -39.22 31.25 49.97
N LYS A 281 -38.87 30.41 50.96
CA LYS A 281 -39.81 30.03 52.04
C LYS A 281 -39.62 30.99 53.22
N GLY A 282 -40.72 31.62 53.61
CA GLY A 282 -40.80 32.50 54.77
C GLY A 282 -41.32 31.78 56.02
N ARG A 283 -41.01 32.44 57.14
CA ARG A 283 -41.48 32.27 58.53
C ARG A 283 -40.92 31.11 59.34
#